data_AF-A0A930YRT8-F1
#
_entry.id   AF-A0A930YRT8-F1
#
_cell.length_a   1.000
_cell.length_b   1.000
_cell.length_c   1.000
_cell.angle_alpha   90.00
_cell.angle_beta   90.00
_cell.angle_gamma   90.00
#
_symmetry.space_group_name_H-M   'P 1'
#
loop_
_entity.id
_entity.type
_entity.pdbx_description
1 polymer ?
#
loop_
_entity_poly.entity_id
_entity_poly.type
_entity_poly.pdbx_seq_one_letter_code
_entity_poly.pdbx_strand_id
1 'polypeptide(L)'
;KDTGKPDAKEIKGTYLPNYKQIFDLYINNSTCDPTQLAGKTGDDSVAEFVNQEAVFYQNGTWAYNDIKKLGDDALGMIPIYIGVKGEEKQGMCSGGENYWCVSSKADEDSQQATLDFMYWCVTSDTATKAIAEEMGLTIPFKNAKPTSNALANIAADYAKKGNEPVAWDFIYIPSQEWKTNLSSALKGYAAGTEDWDAVKTAFVDGWKTEKEANAE
;
A
#
# COMPACT_ATOMS: atom_id res chain seq x y z
N LYS A 1 7.24 13.24 -3.47
CA LYS A 1 7.29 14.24 -4.57
C LYS A 1 6.97 15.67 -4.12
N ASP A 2 6.06 15.90 -3.17
CA ASP A 2 5.54 17.24 -2.82
C ASP A 2 6.59 18.23 -2.29
N THR A 3 7.42 17.78 -1.34
CA THR A 3 8.43 18.63 -0.66
C THR A 3 9.86 18.30 -1.06
N GLY A 4 10.05 17.20 -1.81
CA GLY A 4 11.37 16.58 -2.03
C GLY A 4 11.99 15.96 -0.77
N LYS A 5 11.27 15.92 0.36
CA LYS A 5 11.72 15.36 1.64
C LYS A 5 10.74 14.30 2.12
N PRO A 6 11.18 13.08 2.42
CA PRO A 6 10.28 12.02 2.88
C PRO A 6 9.62 12.35 4.23
N ASP A 7 10.37 12.89 5.19
CA ASP A 7 9.87 13.26 6.53
C ASP A 7 9.68 14.77 6.69
N ALA A 8 8.83 15.36 5.84
CA ALA A 8 8.54 16.79 5.94
C ALA A 8 7.57 17.07 7.10
N LYS A 9 7.86 18.09 7.92
CA LYS A 9 6.92 18.58 8.96
C LYS A 9 5.64 19.16 8.37
N GLU A 10 5.74 19.74 7.18
CA GLU A 10 4.62 20.34 6.46
C GLU A 10 4.65 19.86 5.02
N ILE A 11 3.47 19.72 4.43
CA ILE A 11 3.27 19.39 3.02
C ILE A 11 2.46 20.52 2.37
N LYS A 12 2.55 20.64 1.04
CA LYS A 12 1.88 21.71 0.28
C LYS A 12 0.60 21.24 -0.38
N GLY A 13 0.43 19.92 -0.52
CA GLY A 13 -0.69 19.35 -1.27
C GLY A 13 -0.58 19.61 -2.77
N THR A 14 0.64 19.77 -3.31
CA THR A 14 0.85 20.11 -4.74
C THR A 14 0.14 19.14 -5.69
N TYR A 15 0.04 17.86 -5.28
CA TYR A 15 -0.58 16.80 -6.08
C TYR A 15 -1.99 16.42 -5.61
N LEU A 16 -2.63 17.18 -4.72
CA LEU A 16 -4.02 16.92 -4.31
C LEU A 16 -5.03 16.98 -5.46
N PRO A 17 -4.90 17.88 -6.45
CA PRO A 17 -5.78 17.83 -7.62
C PRO A 17 -5.67 16.52 -8.40
N ASN A 18 -4.46 15.94 -8.49
CA ASN A 18 -4.23 14.64 -9.13
C ASN A 18 -4.80 13.49 -8.27
N TYR A 19 -4.59 13.55 -6.95
CA TYR A 19 -5.18 12.58 -6.02
C TYR A 19 -6.70 12.59 -6.10
N LYS A 20 -7.30 13.79 -6.17
CA LYS A 20 -8.74 13.96 -6.39
C LYS A 20 -9.21 13.25 -7.64
N GLN A 21 -8.53 13.43 -8.77
CA GLN A 21 -8.94 12.81 -10.03
C GLN A 21 -8.94 11.28 -9.94
N ILE A 22 -7.97 10.68 -9.24
CA ILE A 22 -7.95 9.22 -9.02
C ILE A 22 -9.06 8.80 -8.06
N PHE A 23 -9.30 9.54 -6.98
CA PHE A 23 -10.37 9.24 -6.05
C PHE A 23 -11.75 9.35 -6.73
N ASP A 24 -11.98 10.41 -7.49
CA ASP A 24 -13.18 10.61 -8.31
C ASP A 24 -13.35 9.47 -9.32
N LEU A 25 -12.28 9.06 -10.00
CA LEU A 25 -12.30 7.92 -10.92
C LEU A 25 -12.79 6.65 -10.21
N TYR A 26 -12.29 6.38 -9.01
CA TYR A 26 -12.68 5.19 -8.25
C TYR A 26 -14.14 5.24 -7.80
N ILE A 27 -14.58 6.33 -7.18
CA ILE A 27 -15.93 6.40 -6.64
C ILE A 27 -17.00 6.45 -7.74
N ASN A 28 -16.68 7.03 -8.91
CA ASN A 28 -17.63 7.12 -10.04
C ASN A 28 -17.71 5.83 -10.87
N ASN A 29 -16.78 4.89 -10.70
CA ASN A 29 -16.72 3.65 -11.46
C ASN A 29 -16.68 2.41 -10.55
N SER A 30 -17.08 2.58 -9.28
CA SER A 30 -17.27 1.46 -8.37
C SER A 30 -18.50 0.63 -8.79
N THR A 31 -18.52 -0.62 -8.35
CA THR A 31 -19.66 -1.56 -8.43
C THR A 31 -20.84 -1.13 -7.56
N CYS A 32 -20.68 -0.09 -6.73
CA CYS A 32 -21.70 0.45 -5.86
C CYS A 32 -21.75 1.98 -5.91
N ASP A 33 -22.84 2.56 -5.40
CA ASP A 33 -22.99 4.01 -5.32
C ASP A 33 -21.98 4.62 -4.34
N PRO A 34 -21.47 5.85 -4.59
CA PRO A 34 -20.51 6.51 -3.69
C PRO A 34 -20.94 6.58 -2.22
N THR A 35 -22.25 6.72 -1.97
CA THR A 35 -22.84 6.77 -0.62
C THR A 35 -22.78 5.44 0.13
N GLN A 36 -22.56 4.33 -0.57
CA GLN A 36 -22.46 2.98 0.00
C GLN A 36 -21.02 2.56 0.31
N LEU A 37 -20.03 3.30 -0.21
CA LEU A 37 -18.60 2.94 -0.09
C LEU A 37 -18.15 2.77 1.37
N ALA A 38 -18.70 3.56 2.30
CA ALA A 38 -18.33 3.49 3.71
C ALA A 38 -18.69 2.13 4.37
N GLY A 39 -19.63 1.39 3.78
CA GLY A 39 -20.05 0.05 4.23
C GLY A 39 -19.37 -1.10 3.48
N LYS A 40 -18.58 -0.82 2.44
CA LYS A 40 -17.85 -1.83 1.67
C LYS A 40 -16.54 -2.22 2.36
N THR A 41 -16.12 -3.45 2.11
CA THR A 41 -14.90 -4.04 2.68
C THR A 41 -13.91 -4.45 1.58
N GLY A 42 -12.68 -4.80 1.99
CA GLY A 42 -11.71 -5.40 1.07
C GLY A 42 -12.19 -6.74 0.51
N ASP A 43 -12.91 -7.53 1.32
CA ASP A 43 -13.47 -8.82 0.89
C ASP A 43 -14.54 -8.63 -0.18
N ASP A 44 -15.38 -7.59 -0.08
CA ASP A 44 -16.34 -7.23 -1.13
C ASP A 44 -15.61 -6.93 -2.44
N SER A 45 -14.54 -6.14 -2.39
CA SER A 45 -13.75 -5.79 -3.59
C SER A 45 -13.11 -7.03 -4.23
N VAL A 46 -12.61 -7.96 -3.42
CA VAL A 46 -12.07 -9.25 -3.89
C VAL A 46 -13.18 -10.08 -4.54
N ALA A 47 -14.34 -10.19 -3.91
CA ALA A 47 -15.47 -10.95 -4.44
C ALA A 47 -15.97 -10.38 -5.77
N GLU A 48 -16.14 -9.06 -5.86
CA GLU A 48 -16.56 -8.36 -7.08
C GLU A 48 -15.57 -8.60 -8.24
N PHE A 49 -14.26 -8.53 -7.98
CA PHE A 49 -13.24 -8.82 -8.99
C PHE A 49 -13.25 -10.28 -9.42
N VAL A 50 -13.30 -11.21 -8.47
CA VAL A 50 -13.34 -12.65 -8.72
C VAL A 50 -14.60 -13.09 -9.49
N ASN A 51 -15.72 -12.45 -9.21
CA ASN A 51 -17.00 -12.69 -9.89
C ASN A 51 -17.09 -11.95 -11.23
N GLN A 52 -16.03 -11.26 -11.65
CA GLN A 52 -15.95 -10.51 -12.91
C GLN A 52 -16.94 -9.33 -12.98
N GLU A 53 -17.37 -8.82 -11.82
CA GLU A 53 -18.19 -7.61 -11.69
C GLU A 53 -17.32 -6.34 -11.78
N ALA A 54 -16.03 -6.47 -11.46
CA ALA A 54 -15.03 -5.42 -11.61
C ALA A 54 -13.85 -5.89 -12.49
N VAL A 55 -13.36 -5.00 -13.36
CA VAL A 55 -12.17 -5.24 -14.21
C VAL A 55 -10.87 -4.82 -13.51
N PHE A 56 -10.96 -3.89 -12.56
CA PHE A 56 -9.84 -3.42 -11.75
C PHE A 56 -10.24 -3.42 -10.28
N TYR A 57 -9.28 -3.74 -9.41
CA TYR A 57 -9.36 -3.48 -7.98
C TYR A 57 -7.96 -3.09 -7.47
N GLN A 58 -7.88 -2.21 -6.48
CA GLN A 58 -6.58 -1.77 -5.96
C GLN A 58 -6.17 -2.65 -4.77
N ASN A 59 -5.10 -3.42 -4.93
CA ASN A 59 -4.51 -4.19 -3.84
C ASN A 59 -3.01 -4.47 -4.11
N GLY A 60 -2.33 -5.09 -3.15
CA GLY A 60 -0.93 -5.50 -3.28
C GLY A 60 -0.75 -6.97 -3.67
N THR A 61 0.51 -7.38 -3.79
CA THR A 61 0.88 -8.75 -4.17
C THR A 61 0.41 -9.81 -3.17
N TRP A 62 0.15 -9.43 -1.91
CA TRP A 62 -0.40 -10.32 -0.88
C TRP A 62 -1.81 -10.84 -1.22
N ALA A 63 -2.57 -10.13 -2.05
CA ALA A 63 -3.92 -10.53 -2.46
C ALA A 63 -3.93 -11.70 -3.46
N TYR A 64 -2.78 -12.13 -3.96
CA TYR A 64 -2.68 -13.16 -4.99
C TYR A 64 -3.38 -14.46 -4.59
N ASN A 65 -3.25 -14.90 -3.33
CA ASN A 65 -3.88 -16.14 -2.87
C ASN A 65 -5.41 -16.11 -2.95
N ASP A 66 -6.02 -14.93 -2.86
CA ASP A 66 -7.47 -14.75 -2.92
C ASP A 66 -7.99 -14.81 -4.37
N ILE A 67 -7.14 -14.44 -5.33
CA ILE A 67 -7.52 -14.29 -6.74
C ILE A 67 -6.88 -15.31 -7.69
N LYS A 68 -5.89 -16.10 -7.26
CA LYS A 68 -5.13 -17.05 -8.11
C LYS A 68 -5.98 -18.07 -8.86
N LYS A 69 -7.20 -18.34 -8.37
CA LYS A 69 -8.15 -19.25 -9.05
C LYS A 69 -8.64 -18.72 -10.41
N LEU A 70 -8.46 -17.43 -10.69
CA LEU A 70 -8.71 -16.84 -12.00
C LEU A 70 -7.68 -17.30 -13.06
N GLY A 71 -6.53 -17.80 -12.61
CA GLY A 71 -5.42 -18.24 -13.46
C GLY A 71 -4.46 -17.10 -13.80
N ASP A 72 -3.17 -17.38 -13.75
CA ASP A 72 -2.10 -16.37 -13.88
C ASP A 72 -2.17 -15.59 -15.19
N ASP A 73 -2.55 -16.25 -16.29
CA ASP A 73 -2.68 -15.63 -17.62
C ASP A 73 -3.83 -14.60 -17.69
N ALA A 74 -4.79 -14.66 -16.76
CA ALA A 74 -5.90 -13.71 -16.67
C ALA A 74 -5.59 -12.53 -15.74
N LEU A 75 -4.45 -12.56 -15.02
CA LEU A 75 -4.10 -11.55 -14.03
C LEU A 75 -3.08 -10.55 -14.58
N GLY A 76 -3.38 -9.27 -14.37
CA GLY A 76 -2.49 -8.16 -14.68
C GLY A 76 -2.35 -7.24 -13.48
N MET A 77 -1.25 -6.49 -13.44
CA MET A 77 -1.04 -5.43 -12.46
C MET A 77 -0.43 -4.23 -13.18
N ILE A 78 -0.89 -3.02 -12.82
CA ILE A 78 -0.35 -1.77 -13.36
C ILE A 78 -0.08 -0.76 -12.22
N PRO A 79 0.90 0.15 -12.39
CA PRO A 79 1.07 1.27 -11.48
C PRO A 79 -0.14 2.21 -11.48
N ILE A 80 -0.32 2.95 -10.38
CA ILE A 80 -1.28 4.05 -10.32
C ILE A 80 -0.64 5.29 -10.95
N TYR A 81 -1.06 5.63 -12.16
CA TYR A 81 -0.64 6.84 -12.86
C TYR A 81 -1.53 8.01 -12.41
N ILE A 82 -0.93 9.14 -12.07
CA ILE A 82 -1.64 10.29 -11.50
C ILE A 82 -1.64 11.51 -12.43
N GLY A 83 -1.10 11.40 -13.64
CA GLY A 83 -1.03 12.49 -14.62
C GLY A 83 0.10 13.48 -14.34
N VAL A 84 1.24 13.02 -13.82
CA VAL A 84 2.41 13.88 -13.53
C VAL A 84 3.61 13.51 -14.41
N LYS A 85 4.44 14.50 -14.74
CA LYS A 85 5.65 14.29 -15.55
C LYS A 85 6.56 13.20 -14.94
N GLY A 86 7.04 12.30 -15.78
CA GLY A 86 7.95 11.21 -15.39
C GLY A 86 7.23 9.91 -15.04
N GLU A 87 5.90 9.88 -15.02
CA GLU A 87 5.15 8.67 -14.70
C GLU A 87 5.27 7.57 -15.76
N GLU A 88 5.70 7.90 -16.98
CA GLU A 88 6.00 6.91 -18.03
C GLU A 88 7.14 5.95 -17.64
N LYS A 89 7.97 6.34 -16.68
CA LYS A 89 9.02 5.51 -16.08
C LYS A 89 8.63 4.92 -14.74
N GLN A 90 7.39 5.12 -14.29
CA GLN A 90 6.94 4.66 -12.98
C GLN A 90 6.74 3.15 -12.97
N GLY A 91 7.20 2.51 -11.91
CA GLY A 91 6.96 1.11 -11.58
C GLY A 91 5.90 0.98 -10.48
N MET A 92 5.75 -0.23 -9.97
CA MET A 92 4.80 -0.51 -8.90
C MET A 92 5.13 0.25 -7.62
N CYS A 93 4.09 0.55 -6.83
CA CYS A 93 4.29 0.93 -5.45
C CYS A 93 5.02 -0.20 -4.72
N SER A 94 6.14 0.10 -4.09
CA SER A 94 6.99 -0.88 -3.40
C SER A 94 7.49 -0.28 -2.09
N GLY A 95 7.35 -1.06 -1.03
CA GLY A 95 7.76 -0.69 0.32
C GLY A 95 7.33 -1.79 1.30
N GLY A 96 7.75 -1.66 2.55
CA GLY A 96 7.34 -2.56 3.62
C GLY A 96 6.38 -1.83 4.57
N GLU A 97 5.18 -2.38 4.77
CA GLU A 97 4.30 -1.96 5.87
C GLU A 97 4.67 -2.65 7.19
N ASN A 98 5.10 -3.91 7.11
CA ASN A 98 5.39 -4.76 8.25
C ASN A 98 6.89 -4.89 8.48
N TYR A 99 7.29 -4.68 9.72
CA TYR A 99 8.66 -4.88 10.18
C TYR A 99 8.68 -5.93 11.29
N TRP A 100 9.70 -6.77 11.28
CA TRP A 100 10.00 -7.62 12.43
C TRP A 100 10.84 -6.83 13.42
N CYS A 101 10.38 -6.78 14.68
CA CYS A 101 11.01 -6.02 15.74
C CYS A 101 11.30 -6.93 16.93
N VAL A 102 12.42 -6.68 17.61
CA VAL A 102 12.74 -7.30 18.90
C VAL A 102 12.26 -6.37 20.01
N SER A 103 11.45 -6.89 20.93
CA SER A 103 10.97 -6.11 22.06
C SER A 103 12.10 -5.86 23.06
N SER A 104 12.42 -4.59 23.32
CA SER A 104 13.39 -4.20 24.35
C SER A 104 12.93 -4.53 25.78
N LYS A 105 11.66 -4.93 25.96
CA LYS A 105 11.07 -5.32 27.25
C LYS A 105 11.15 -6.83 27.52
N ALA A 106 11.54 -7.64 26.53
CA ALA A 106 11.76 -9.07 26.73
C ALA A 106 13.09 -9.33 27.45
N ASP A 107 13.22 -10.46 28.14
CA ASP A 107 14.50 -10.90 28.72
C ASP A 107 15.54 -11.23 27.64
N GLU A 108 16.82 -11.27 28.03
CA GLU A 108 17.95 -11.45 27.10
C GLU A 108 17.85 -12.75 26.30
N ASP A 109 17.46 -13.86 26.95
CA ASP A 109 17.30 -15.16 26.30
C ASP A 109 16.19 -15.11 25.23
N SER A 110 15.06 -14.46 25.52
CA SER A 110 13.95 -14.29 24.58
C SER A 110 14.32 -13.35 23.43
N GLN A 111 15.08 -12.28 23.70
CA GLN A 111 15.59 -11.40 22.65
C GLN A 111 16.52 -12.16 21.70
N GLN A 112 17.45 -12.95 22.25
CA GLN A 112 18.38 -13.76 21.44
C GLN A 112 17.63 -14.82 20.64
N ALA A 113 16.68 -15.54 21.24
CA ALA A 113 15.86 -16.52 20.52
C ALA A 113 15.04 -15.87 19.38
N THR A 114 14.56 -14.65 19.58
CA THR A 114 13.85 -13.89 18.53
C THR A 114 14.81 -13.52 17.39
N LEU A 115 16.02 -13.04 17.70
CA LEU A 115 17.03 -12.74 16.70
C LEU A 115 17.44 -13.97 15.90
N ASP A 116 17.66 -15.10 16.57
CA ASP A 116 17.99 -16.38 15.94
C ASP A 116 16.87 -16.86 15.02
N PHE A 117 15.61 -16.73 15.46
CA PHE A 117 14.45 -17.05 14.63
C PHE A 117 14.33 -16.13 13.41
N MET A 118 14.48 -14.82 13.57
CA MET A 118 14.45 -13.86 12.46
C MET A 118 15.59 -14.14 11.45
N TYR A 119 16.78 -14.47 11.94
CA TYR A 119 17.90 -14.88 11.09
C TYR A 119 17.59 -16.17 10.33
N TRP A 120 17.01 -17.16 11.01
CA TRP A 120 16.55 -18.40 10.39
C TRP A 120 15.51 -18.13 9.28
N CYS A 121 14.54 -17.25 9.52
CA CYS A 121 13.52 -16.87 8.54
C CYS A 121 14.10 -16.35 7.21
N VAL A 122 15.24 -15.65 7.26
CA VAL A 122 15.84 -15.03 6.07
C VAL A 122 17.00 -15.81 5.48
N THR A 123 17.50 -16.85 6.15
CA THR A 123 18.67 -17.62 5.70
C THR A 123 18.39 -19.10 5.43
N SER A 124 17.43 -19.70 6.13
CA SER A 124 17.08 -21.11 6.02
C SER A 124 16.35 -21.42 4.72
N ASP A 125 16.71 -22.52 4.06
CA ASP A 125 16.02 -22.99 2.85
C ASP A 125 14.53 -23.24 3.12
N THR A 126 14.21 -23.93 4.22
CA THR A 126 12.82 -24.23 4.61
C THR A 126 12.01 -22.96 4.79
N ALA A 127 12.54 -21.98 5.53
CA ALA A 127 11.81 -20.77 5.88
C ALA A 127 11.61 -19.86 4.66
N THR A 128 12.69 -19.62 3.92
CA THR A 128 12.66 -18.79 2.72
C THR A 128 11.77 -19.40 1.63
N LYS A 129 11.69 -20.72 1.54
CA LYS A 129 10.77 -21.43 0.65
C LYS A 129 9.31 -21.27 1.09
N ALA A 130 9.00 -21.43 2.38
CA ALA A 130 7.63 -21.23 2.88
C ALA A 130 7.14 -19.79 2.62
N ILE A 131 8.00 -18.79 2.86
CA ILE A 131 7.68 -17.38 2.58
C ILE A 131 7.39 -17.16 1.08
N ALA A 132 8.19 -17.74 0.19
CA ALA A 132 8.05 -17.52 -1.24
C ALA A 132 6.91 -18.33 -1.88
N GLU A 133 6.73 -19.59 -1.49
CA GLU A 133 5.82 -20.54 -2.16
C GLU A 133 4.46 -20.66 -1.44
N GLU A 134 4.44 -20.73 -0.11
CA GLU A 134 3.19 -20.90 0.65
C GLU A 134 2.52 -19.55 0.90
N MET A 135 3.30 -18.57 1.36
CA MET A 135 2.78 -17.22 1.62
C MET A 135 2.72 -16.36 0.35
N GLY A 136 3.50 -16.70 -0.68
CA GLY A 136 3.54 -15.94 -1.93
C GLY A 136 4.20 -14.55 -1.80
N LEU A 137 5.08 -14.38 -0.81
CA LEU A 137 5.71 -13.09 -0.49
C LEU A 137 7.14 -13.01 -1.01
N THR A 138 7.59 -11.78 -1.27
CA THR A 138 8.99 -11.46 -1.57
C THR A 138 9.64 -10.77 -0.38
N ILE A 139 10.87 -11.15 -0.04
CA ILE A 139 11.64 -10.50 1.03
C ILE A 139 12.97 -9.94 0.49
N PRO A 140 13.45 -8.80 1.00
CA PRO A 140 14.63 -8.12 0.45
C PRO A 140 15.96 -8.69 0.98
N PHE A 141 16.10 -10.01 1.06
CA PHE A 141 17.28 -10.69 1.61
C PHE A 141 17.95 -11.60 0.58
N LYS A 142 19.27 -11.77 0.69
CA LYS A 142 20.08 -12.49 -0.31
C LYS A 142 19.66 -13.94 -0.55
N ASN A 143 19.17 -14.63 0.49
CA ASN A 143 18.76 -16.03 0.39
C ASN A 143 17.27 -16.18 0.08
N ALA A 144 16.55 -15.09 -0.22
CA ALA A 144 15.14 -15.14 -0.59
C ALA A 144 14.95 -16.06 -1.80
N LYS A 145 13.95 -16.94 -1.72
CA LYS A 145 13.56 -17.77 -2.86
C LYS A 145 12.67 -16.97 -3.81
N PRO A 146 12.72 -17.25 -5.13
CA PRO A 146 11.75 -16.68 -6.06
C PRO A 146 10.35 -17.19 -5.71
N THR A 147 9.35 -16.32 -5.88
CA THR A 147 7.95 -16.67 -5.67
C THR A 147 7.28 -17.02 -7.00
N SER A 148 6.30 -17.94 -6.96
CA SER A 148 5.40 -18.20 -8.08
C SER A 148 4.25 -17.19 -8.18
N ASN A 149 4.17 -16.22 -7.26
CA ASN A 149 3.14 -15.18 -7.27
C ASN A 149 3.25 -14.32 -8.55
N ALA A 150 2.25 -14.45 -9.44
CA ALA A 150 2.20 -13.73 -10.71
C ALA A 150 2.27 -12.20 -10.53
N LEU A 151 1.62 -11.65 -9.51
CA LEU A 151 1.63 -10.21 -9.24
C LEU A 151 3.03 -9.71 -8.85
N ALA A 152 3.74 -10.48 -8.02
CA ALA A 152 5.11 -10.17 -7.63
C ALA A 152 6.08 -10.24 -8.82
N ASN A 153 5.87 -11.21 -9.72
CA ASN A 153 6.65 -11.32 -10.94
C ASN A 153 6.41 -10.15 -11.90
N ILE A 154 5.17 -9.68 -12.03
CA ILE A 154 4.86 -8.46 -12.80
C ILE A 154 5.60 -7.25 -12.21
N ALA A 155 5.56 -7.06 -10.88
CA ALA A 155 6.30 -5.96 -10.22
C ALA A 155 7.82 -6.04 -10.47
N ALA A 156 8.40 -7.24 -10.38
CA ALA A 156 9.81 -7.47 -10.69
C ALA A 156 10.15 -7.16 -12.16
N ASP A 157 9.23 -7.45 -13.08
CA ASP A 157 9.44 -7.17 -14.51
C ASP A 157 9.39 -5.67 -14.84
N TYR A 158 8.56 -4.88 -14.14
CA TYR A 158 8.66 -3.41 -14.21
C TYR A 158 10.06 -2.94 -13.79
N ALA A 159 10.57 -3.44 -12.66
CA ALA A 159 11.91 -3.07 -12.19
C ALA A 159 13.02 -3.50 -13.18
N LYS A 160 12.95 -4.71 -13.76
CA LYS A 160 13.91 -5.17 -14.78
C LYS A 160 13.89 -4.32 -16.05
N LYS A 161 12.74 -3.75 -16.41
CA LYS A 161 12.59 -2.82 -17.55
C LYS A 161 13.13 -1.41 -17.25
N GLY A 162 13.63 -1.17 -16.03
CA GLY A 162 14.17 0.11 -15.62
C GLY A 162 13.11 1.10 -15.12
N ASN A 163 11.88 0.64 -14.86
CA ASN A 163 10.87 1.47 -14.22
C ASN A 163 11.23 1.68 -12.74
N GLU A 164 11.05 2.91 -12.26
CA GLU A 164 11.35 3.30 -10.89
C GLU A 164 10.14 3.05 -9.98
N PRO A 165 10.24 2.21 -8.94
CA PRO A 165 9.13 1.97 -8.04
C PRO A 165 8.74 3.25 -7.29
N VAL A 166 7.45 3.42 -7.03
CA VAL A 166 6.99 4.46 -6.10
C VAL A 166 7.21 3.94 -4.69
N ALA A 167 8.00 4.67 -3.90
CA ALA A 167 8.23 4.31 -2.50
C ALA A 167 6.91 4.33 -1.72
N TRP A 168 6.61 3.23 -1.05
CA TRP A 168 5.46 3.08 -0.17
C TRP A 168 5.92 3.22 1.29
N ASP A 169 6.01 4.46 1.76
CA ASP A 169 6.69 4.80 3.02
C ASP A 169 5.70 5.14 4.15
N PHE A 170 5.28 4.13 4.92
CA PHE A 170 4.38 4.34 6.09
C PHE A 170 5.03 5.09 7.24
N ILE A 171 6.34 4.92 7.40
CA ILE A 171 7.10 5.44 8.55
C ILE A 171 7.09 6.98 8.64
N TYR A 172 6.75 7.67 7.55
CA TYR A 172 6.69 9.13 7.52
C TYR A 172 5.27 9.68 7.74
N ILE A 173 4.25 8.82 7.80
CA ILE A 173 2.88 9.25 8.11
C ILE A 173 2.86 9.85 9.53
N PRO A 174 2.22 11.01 9.77
CA PRO A 174 2.29 11.72 11.04
C PRO A 174 1.79 10.92 12.24
N SER A 175 0.61 10.30 12.11
CA SER A 175 -0.03 9.55 13.19
C SER A 175 -1.17 8.69 12.66
N GLN A 176 -1.67 7.79 13.51
CA GLN A 176 -2.92 7.05 13.23
C GLN A 176 -4.14 7.99 13.23
N GLU A 177 -4.11 9.06 14.03
CA GLU A 177 -5.19 10.05 14.09
C GLU A 177 -5.30 10.83 12.76
N TRP A 178 -4.18 11.19 12.15
CA TRP A 178 -4.16 11.77 10.80
C TRP A 178 -4.85 10.87 9.78
N LYS A 179 -4.54 9.57 9.80
CA LYS A 179 -5.16 8.56 8.90
C LYS A 179 -6.67 8.47 9.14
N THR A 180 -7.09 8.46 10.39
CA THR A 180 -8.51 8.42 10.77
C THR A 180 -9.25 9.65 10.25
N ASN A 181 -8.69 10.85 10.44
CA ASN A 181 -9.31 12.10 10.02
C ASN A 181 -9.37 12.23 8.49
N LEU A 182 -8.30 11.87 7.78
CA LEU A 182 -8.31 11.83 6.33
C LEU A 182 -9.33 10.81 5.79
N SER A 183 -9.41 9.62 6.39
CA SER A 183 -10.39 8.59 6.02
C SER A 183 -11.83 9.08 6.21
N SER A 184 -12.11 9.75 7.32
CA SER A 184 -13.42 10.35 7.58
C SER A 184 -13.78 11.41 6.54
N ALA A 185 -12.85 12.31 6.20
CA ALA A 185 -13.09 13.33 5.19
C ALA A 185 -13.33 12.73 3.79
N LEU A 186 -12.58 11.69 3.41
CA LEU A 186 -12.78 10.98 2.14
C LEU A 186 -14.16 10.30 2.07
N LYS A 187 -14.63 9.72 3.19
CA LYS A 187 -15.98 9.14 3.29
C LYS A 187 -17.05 10.23 3.20
N GLY A 188 -16.86 11.36 3.87
CA GLY A 188 -17.76 12.52 3.78
C GLY A 188 -17.86 13.06 2.36
N TYR A 189 -16.72 13.16 1.67
CA TYR A 189 -16.64 13.56 0.27
C TYR A 189 -17.38 12.56 -0.65
N ALA A 190 -17.12 11.26 -0.50
CA ALA A 190 -17.80 10.22 -1.28
C ALA A 190 -19.32 10.19 -1.03
N ALA A 191 -19.76 10.45 0.19
CA ALA A 191 -21.18 10.53 0.54
C ALA A 191 -21.87 11.83 0.09
N GLY A 192 -21.11 12.81 -0.43
CA GLY A 192 -21.63 14.13 -0.80
C GLY A 192 -22.05 14.98 0.41
N THR A 193 -21.59 14.65 1.62
CA THR A 193 -21.86 15.41 2.85
C THR A 193 -20.77 16.45 3.13
N GLU A 194 -19.60 16.31 2.49
CA GLU A 194 -18.50 17.25 2.58
C GLU A 194 -17.93 17.55 1.19
N ASP A 195 -17.36 18.75 1.02
CA ASP A 195 -16.65 19.12 -0.20
C ASP A 195 -15.18 18.70 -0.13
N TRP A 196 -14.51 18.69 -1.29
CA TRP A 196 -13.08 18.32 -1.38
C TRP A 196 -12.17 19.19 -0.51
N ASP A 197 -12.59 20.41 -0.17
CA ASP A 197 -11.84 21.27 0.75
C ASP A 197 -11.69 20.65 2.14
N ALA A 198 -12.66 19.87 2.62
CA ALA A 198 -12.53 19.11 3.87
C ALA A 198 -11.40 18.07 3.76
N VAL A 199 -11.32 17.33 2.65
CA VAL A 199 -10.24 16.38 2.37
C VAL A 199 -8.90 17.10 2.31
N LYS A 200 -8.83 18.26 1.64
CA LYS A 200 -7.61 19.06 1.56
C LYS A 200 -7.13 19.51 2.94
N THR A 201 -8.02 20.01 3.78
CA THR A 201 -7.69 20.42 5.15
C THR A 201 -7.23 19.24 5.99
N ALA A 202 -7.97 18.12 5.97
CA ALA A 202 -7.56 16.91 6.69
C ALA A 202 -6.20 16.38 6.22
N PHE A 203 -5.93 16.45 4.92
CA PHE A 203 -4.66 15.99 4.34
C PHE A 203 -3.50 16.93 4.70
N VAL A 204 -3.60 18.23 4.37
CA VAL A 204 -2.46 19.18 4.45
C VAL A 204 -2.30 19.75 5.85
N ASP A 205 -3.36 20.34 6.39
CA ASP A 205 -3.30 21.00 7.69
C ASP A 205 -3.21 19.95 8.80
N GLY A 206 -4.01 18.88 8.67
CA GLY A 206 -3.92 17.73 9.58
C GLY A 206 -2.53 17.11 9.60
N TRP A 207 -1.80 17.07 8.48
CA TRP A 207 -0.45 16.53 8.46
C TRP A 207 0.48 17.32 9.37
N LYS A 208 0.44 18.65 9.24
CA LYS A 208 1.23 19.55 10.07
C LYS A 208 0.86 19.41 11.54
N THR A 209 -0.43 19.49 11.86
CA THR A 209 -0.93 19.38 13.24
C THR A 209 -0.43 18.09 13.91
N GLU A 210 -0.54 16.97 13.22
CA GLU A 210 -0.13 15.68 13.78
C GLU A 210 1.38 15.51 13.83
N LYS A 211 2.15 16.07 12.88
CA LYS A 211 3.62 16.11 12.98
C LYS A 211 4.10 16.94 14.16
N GLU A 212 3.43 18.05 14.46
CA GLU A 212 3.75 18.89 15.61
C GLU A 212 3.38 18.22 16.93
N ALA A 213 2.22 17.57 17.00
CA ALA A 213 1.76 16.85 18.19
C ALA A 213 2.64 15.64 18.55
N ASN A 214 3.31 15.04 17.55
CA ASN A 214 4.17 13.86 17.71
C ASN A 214 5.67 14.18 17.56
N ALA A 215 6.06 15.45 17.56
CA ALA A 215 7.48 15.82 17.58
C ALA A 215 8.04 15.60 18.99
N GLU A 216 8.92 14.61 19.14
CA GLU A 216 9.74 14.40 20.35
C GLU A 216 10.72 15.57 20.60
#